data_AF-A0A5B7C5E6-F1
#
_entry.id   AF-A0A5B7C5E6-F1
#
_cell.length_a   1.000
_cell.length_b   1.000
_cell.length_c   1.000
_cell.angle_alpha   90.00
_cell.angle_beta   90.00
_cell.angle_gamma   90.00
#
_symmetry.space_group_name_H-M   'P 1'
#
loop_
_entity.id
_entity.type
_entity.pdbx_description
1 polymer ?
#
loop_
_entity_poly.entity_id
_entity_poly.type
_entity_poly.pdbx_seq_one_letter_code
_entity_poly.pdbx_strand_id
1 'polypeptide(L)'
;EIPDEISNCRDVSGNALQGEIPQTLYNMSYLVILDLHHNRLNGSIPSSIGNLSNLKVLDLSENSLFGPIPFSLGSLTYVTHFNLSYNNLSGEIPLIPTIQHFNFSA
;
A
#
# COMPACT_ATOMS: atom_id res chain seq x y z
N GLU A 1 -4.81 -7.12 15.48
CA GLU A 1 -5.90 -6.44 14.75
C GLU A 1 -5.46 -5.00 14.55
N ILE A 2 -5.67 -4.45 13.36
CA ILE A 2 -5.37 -3.05 13.06
C ILE A 2 -6.52 -2.21 13.64
N PRO A 3 -6.26 -1.36 14.66
CA PRO A 3 -7.29 -0.46 15.19
C PRO A 3 -7.71 0.57 14.14
N ASP A 4 -9.00 0.87 14.00
CA ASP A 4 -9.50 1.90 13.08
C ASP A 4 -8.84 3.27 13.33
N GLU A 5 -8.33 3.50 14.55
CA GLU A 5 -7.63 4.72 14.96
C GLU A 5 -6.28 4.92 14.28
N ILE A 6 -5.66 3.87 13.68
CA ILE A 6 -4.40 4.03 12.94
C ILE A 6 -4.57 4.84 11.67
N SER A 7 -5.81 5.03 11.21
CA SER A 7 -6.13 5.93 10.09
C SER A 7 -5.53 7.32 10.34
N ASN A 8 -5.48 7.81 11.57
CA ASN A 8 -4.86 9.11 11.87
C ASN A 8 -3.32 9.10 11.92
N CYS A 9 -2.68 7.93 11.86
CA CYS A 9 -1.24 7.77 11.98
C CYS A 9 -0.60 7.71 10.60
N ARG A 10 0.26 8.69 10.29
CA ARG A 10 0.89 8.85 8.97
C ARG A 10 2.03 7.86 8.70
N ASP A 11 2.50 7.19 9.75
CA ASP A 11 3.57 6.20 9.72
C ASP A 11 3.31 5.19 10.85
N VAL A 12 3.18 3.92 10.49
CA VAL A 12 3.09 2.80 11.44
C VAL A 12 4.06 1.68 11.06
N SER A 13 5.13 2.03 10.36
CA SER A 13 6.17 1.10 9.96
C SER A 13 6.87 0.44 11.15
N GLY A 14 7.41 -0.76 10.95
CA GLY A 14 8.23 -1.44 11.95
C GLY A 14 7.47 -1.96 13.18
N ASN A 15 6.16 -2.20 13.06
CA ASN A 15 5.32 -2.71 14.15
C ASN A 15 4.98 -4.21 13.99
N ALA A 16 4.29 -4.78 14.97
CA ALA A 16 3.75 -6.14 14.90
C ALA A 16 2.27 -6.17 14.47
N LEU A 17 1.84 -5.20 13.63
CA LEU A 17 0.46 -5.12 13.18
C LEU A 17 0.10 -6.36 12.36
N GLN A 18 -1.11 -6.88 12.59
CA GLN A 18 -1.62 -8.13 12.03
C GLN A 18 -3.07 -7.95 11.60
N GLY A 19 -3.45 -8.68 10.56
CA GLY A 19 -4.75 -8.61 9.91
C GLY A 19 -4.69 -7.89 8.56
N GLU A 20 -5.86 -7.67 7.97
CA GLU A 20 -6.00 -6.99 6.69
C GLU A 20 -5.89 -5.47 6.85
N ILE A 21 -5.49 -4.78 5.78
CA ILE A 21 -5.52 -3.32 5.77
C ILE A 21 -6.98 -2.86 5.74
N PRO A 22 -7.46 -2.07 6.72
CA PRO A 22 -8.86 -1.74 6.85
C PRO A 22 -9.32 -0.86 5.68
N GLN A 23 -10.51 -1.14 5.15
CA GLN A 23 -11.05 -0.40 4.00
C GLN A 23 -11.21 1.10 4.28
N THR A 24 -11.41 1.46 5.56
CA THR A 24 -11.56 2.85 6.03
C THR A 24 -10.32 3.71 5.73
N LEU A 25 -9.13 3.12 5.70
CA LEU A 25 -7.88 3.81 5.39
C LEU A 25 -7.89 4.43 3.98
N TYR A 26 -8.60 3.80 3.04
CA TYR A 26 -8.66 4.25 1.64
C TYR A 26 -9.68 5.37 1.39
N ASN A 27 -10.49 5.73 2.39
CA ASN A 27 -11.39 6.88 2.31
C ASN A 27 -10.69 8.20 2.65
N MET A 28 -9.42 8.15 3.02
CA MET A 28 -8.62 9.30 3.43
C MET A 28 -7.98 9.99 2.22
N SER A 29 -8.79 10.69 1.42
CA SER A 29 -8.31 11.41 0.24
C SER A 29 -7.22 12.46 0.52
N TYR A 30 -7.05 12.88 1.76
CA TYR A 30 -6.00 13.81 2.20
C TYR A 30 -4.65 13.15 2.49
N LEU A 31 -4.56 11.82 2.45
CA LEU A 31 -3.34 11.09 2.78
C LEU A 31 -2.25 11.35 1.74
N VAL A 32 -1.05 11.71 2.21
CA VAL A 32 0.13 11.99 1.38
C VAL A 32 1.17 10.88 1.52
N ILE A 33 1.24 10.24 2.69
CA ILE A 33 2.17 9.17 3.02
C ILE A 33 1.36 8.02 3.61
N LEU A 34 1.52 6.84 3.04
CA LEU A 34 1.06 5.57 3.59
C LEU A 34 2.27 4.65 3.69
N ASP A 35 2.84 4.58 4.89
CA ASP A 35 3.96 3.70 5.19
C ASP A 35 3.53 2.65 6.22
N LEU A 36 3.41 1.40 5.75
CA LEU A 36 3.07 0.21 6.51
C LEU A 36 4.20 -0.83 6.46
N HIS A 37 5.41 -0.44 6.05
CA HIS A 37 6.49 -1.41 5.84
C HIS A 37 6.87 -2.16 7.12
N HIS A 38 7.39 -3.37 6.97
CA HIS A 38 7.89 -4.21 8.07
C HIS A 38 6.83 -4.45 9.17
N ASN A 39 5.71 -5.07 8.76
CA ASN A 39 4.62 -5.50 9.63
C ASN A 39 4.25 -6.97 9.33
N ARG A 40 3.14 -7.47 9.88
CA ARG A 40 2.60 -8.82 9.63
C ARG A 40 1.21 -8.76 8.99
N LEU A 41 1.00 -7.78 8.12
CA LEU A 41 -0.27 -7.58 7.42
C LEU A 41 -0.51 -8.71 6.43
N ASN A 42 -1.76 -9.11 6.27
CA ASN A 42 -2.17 -10.17 5.35
C ASN A 42 -3.41 -9.74 4.54
N GLY A 43 -3.96 -10.65 3.75
CA GLY A 43 -5.06 -10.34 2.84
C GLY A 43 -4.55 -9.74 1.52
N SER A 44 -5.50 -9.32 0.69
CA SER A 44 -5.21 -8.67 -0.59
C SER A 44 -5.15 -7.16 -0.47
N ILE A 45 -4.45 -6.51 -1.40
CA ILE A 45 -4.51 -5.05 -1.55
C ILE A 45 -5.85 -4.72 -2.21
N PRO A 46 -6.77 -4.00 -1.53
CA PRO A 46 -8.07 -3.68 -2.09
C PRO A 46 -7.95 -2.60 -3.17
N SER A 47 -8.82 -2.67 -4.17
CA SER A 47 -8.82 -1.73 -5.30
C SER A 47 -9.10 -0.28 -4.88
N SER A 48 -9.73 -0.06 -3.73
CA SER A 48 -9.97 1.27 -3.15
C SER A 48 -8.70 2.06 -2.87
N ILE A 49 -7.52 1.42 -2.82
CA ILE A 49 -6.23 2.12 -2.67
C ILE A 49 -6.01 3.20 -3.74
N GLY A 50 -6.58 3.03 -4.94
CA GLY A 50 -6.54 4.03 -6.00
C GLY A 50 -7.29 5.35 -5.69
N ASN A 51 -8.11 5.39 -4.64
CA ASN A 51 -8.82 6.59 -4.20
C ASN A 51 -7.92 7.58 -3.46
N LEU A 52 -6.71 7.17 -3.06
CA LEU A 52 -5.73 8.01 -2.37
C LEU A 52 -5.01 8.94 -3.36
N SER A 53 -5.77 9.81 -4.02
CA SER A 53 -5.31 10.61 -5.17
C SER A 53 -4.23 11.64 -4.84
N ASN A 54 -3.98 11.94 -3.56
CA ASN A 54 -2.91 12.86 -3.12
C ASN A 54 -1.65 12.12 -2.62
N LEU A 55 -1.63 10.79 -2.71
CA LEU A 55 -0.55 9.97 -2.17
C LEU A 55 0.75 10.19 -2.95
N LYS A 56 1.84 10.38 -2.20
CA LYS A 56 3.20 10.55 -2.72
C LYS A 56 4.13 9.40 -2.34
N VAL A 57 3.86 8.76 -1.21
CA VAL A 57 4.62 7.63 -0.68
C VAL A 57 3.65 6.51 -0.36
N LEU A 58 3.89 5.34 -0.98
CA LEU A 58 3.23 4.08 -0.68
C LEU A 58 4.29 3.02 -0.42
N ASP A 59 4.47 2.64 0.83
CA ASP A 59 5.31 1.49 1.19
C ASP A 59 4.48 0.45 1.94
N LEU A 60 4.29 -0.71 1.32
CA LEU A 60 3.64 -1.89 1.91
C LEU A 60 4.62 -3.06 2.00
N SER A 61 5.91 -2.82 1.80
CA SER A 61 6.92 -3.88 1.74
C SER A 61 7.09 -4.61 3.06
N GLU A 62 7.71 -5.78 3.01
CA GLU A 62 8.01 -6.59 4.19
C GLU A 62 6.75 -6.90 5.03
N ASN A 63 5.77 -7.51 4.36
CA ASN A 63 4.50 -7.95 4.94
C ASN A 63 4.14 -9.36 4.40
N SER A 64 2.93 -9.84 4.69
CA SER A 64 2.40 -11.13 4.20
C SER A 64 1.18 -10.93 3.29
N LEU A 65 1.11 -9.81 2.56
CA LEU A 65 0.03 -9.51 1.61
C LEU A 65 0.08 -10.50 0.45
N PHE A 66 -1.08 -10.86 -0.09
CA PHE A 66 -1.19 -11.86 -1.16
C PHE A 66 -2.24 -11.53 -2.21
N GLY A 67 -2.22 -12.26 -3.32
CA GLY A 67 -3.17 -12.07 -4.42
C GLY A 67 -2.71 -10.99 -5.42
N PRO A 68 -3.59 -10.61 -6.38
CA PRO A 68 -3.20 -9.76 -7.49
C PRO A 68 -2.94 -8.32 -7.05
N ILE A 69 -1.94 -7.68 -7.66
CA ILE A 69 -1.73 -6.23 -7.55
C ILE A 69 -2.91 -5.52 -8.26
N PRO A 70 -3.68 -4.64 -7.59
CA PRO A 70 -4.85 -4.02 -8.19
C PRO A 70 -4.45 -2.95 -9.22
N PHE A 71 -5.06 -3.00 -10.41
CA PHE A 71 -4.82 -2.03 -11.49
C PHE A 71 -5.12 -0.58 -11.11
N SER A 72 -5.97 -0.36 -10.10
CA SER A 72 -6.30 0.97 -9.58
C SER A 72 -5.11 1.69 -8.95
N LEU A 73 -4.00 1.01 -8.63
CA LEU A 73 -2.75 1.68 -8.26
C LEU A 73 -2.20 2.58 -9.38
N GLY A 74 -2.55 2.30 -10.64
CA GLY A 74 -2.24 3.19 -11.76
C GLY A 74 -2.93 4.56 -11.68
N SER A 75 -3.99 4.71 -10.86
CA SER A 75 -4.65 5.99 -10.59
C SER A 75 -3.86 6.89 -9.64
N LEU A 76 -2.80 6.38 -9.00
CA LEU A 76 -1.98 7.13 -8.04
C LEU A 76 -0.92 7.98 -8.76
N THR A 77 -1.37 9.00 -9.47
CA THR A 77 -0.55 9.80 -10.40
C THR A 77 0.46 10.73 -9.71
N TYR A 78 0.43 10.87 -8.39
CA TYR A 78 1.38 11.68 -7.62
C TYR A 78 2.41 10.85 -6.84
N VAL A 79 2.34 9.52 -6.92
CA VAL A 79 3.25 8.65 -6.17
C VAL A 79 4.66 8.76 -6.76
N THR A 80 5.61 9.04 -5.87
CA THR A 80 7.04 9.19 -6.16
C THR A 80 7.87 8.11 -5.49
N HIS A 81 7.35 7.51 -4.42
CA HIS A 81 7.92 6.35 -3.75
C HIS A 81 6.86 5.25 -3.68
N PHE A 82 7.16 4.09 -4.26
CA PHE A 82 6.27 2.94 -4.32
C PHE A 82 7.07 1.67 -4.06
N ASN A 83 6.68 0.92 -3.03
CA ASN A 83 7.37 -0.29 -2.65
C ASN A 83 6.36 -1.34 -2.17
N LEU A 84 6.32 -2.47 -2.88
CA LEU A 84 5.49 -3.64 -2.55
C LEU A 84 6.35 -4.91 -2.35
N SER A 85 7.68 -4.76 -2.33
CA SER A 85 8.62 -5.89 -2.27
C SER A 85 8.44 -6.71 -0.99
N TYR A 86 8.96 -7.94 -0.95
CA TYR A 86 8.88 -8.82 0.22
C TYR A 86 7.44 -9.02 0.72
N ASN A 87 6.55 -9.36 -0.22
CA ASN A 87 5.19 -9.83 -0.01
C ASN A 87 4.92 -11.06 -0.89
N ASN A 88 3.74 -11.67 -0.76
CA ASN A 88 3.32 -12.82 -1.56
C ASN A 88 2.32 -12.42 -2.68
N LEU A 89 2.56 -11.26 -3.29
CA LEU A 89 1.72 -10.66 -4.33
C LEU A 89 1.95 -11.32 -5.70
N SER A 90 0.93 -11.27 -6.56
CA SER A 90 0.95 -11.84 -7.90
C SER A 90 0.29 -10.91 -8.93
N GLY A 91 0.24 -11.32 -10.20
CA GLY A 91 -0.37 -10.54 -11.27
C GLY A 91 0.57 -9.53 -11.91
N GLU A 92 0.00 -8.67 -12.76
CA GLU A 92 0.76 -7.67 -13.51
C GLU A 92 0.99 -6.41 -12.68
N ILE A 93 2.14 -5.79 -12.88
CA ILE A 93 2.44 -4.48 -12.29
C ILE A 93 1.66 -3.43 -13.08
N PRO A 94 0.78 -2.65 -12.43
CA PRO A 94 0.07 -1.58 -13.11
C PRO A 94 1.03 -0.48 -13.54
N LEU A 95 0.78 0.10 -14.71
CA LEU A 95 1.51 1.26 -15.17
C LEU A 95 1.19 2.45 -14.24
N ILE A 96 2.17 2.85 -13.42
CA ILE A 96 2.10 4.08 -12.64
C ILE A 96 2.91 5.13 -13.41
N PRO A 97 2.29 6.18 -13.98
CA PRO A 97 2.94 7.09 -14.93
C PRO A 97 4.20 7.80 -14.40
N THR A 98 4.30 7.95 -13.09
CA THR A 98 5.39 8.67 -12.42
C THR A 98 6.59 7.79 -12.04
N ILE A 99 6.47 6.47 -12.12
CA ILE A 99 7.49 5.54 -11.64
C ILE A 99 8.15 4.85 -12.81
N GLN A 100 9.37 5.27 -13.12
CA GLN A 100 10.15 4.75 -14.25
C GLN A 100 10.97 3.50 -13.88
N HIS A 101 11.16 3.22 -12.58
CA HIS A 101 11.92 2.08 -12.08
C HIS A 101 11.16 1.41 -10.93
N PHE A 102 10.63 0.22 -11.20
CA PHE A 102 10.06 -0.66 -10.18
C PHE A 102 11.12 -1.64 -9.73
N ASN A 103 11.40 -1.67 -8.42
CA ASN A 103 12.25 -2.70 -7.84
C ASN A 103 11.35 -3.80 -7.24
N PHE A 104 11.33 -4.96 -7.88
CA PHE A 104 10.67 -6.15 -7.35
C PHE A 104 11.75 -7.19 -7.03
N SER A 105 12.03 -7.39 -5.75
CA SER A 105 12.67 -8.61 -5.28
C SER A 105 11.56 -9.59 -4.90
N ALA A 106 11.46 -10.67 -5.68
CA ALA A 106 10.73 -11.88 -5.32
C ALA A 106 11.41 -12.60 -4.14
#